data_AF-A0A2E3D059-F1
#
_entry.id   AF-A0A2E3D059-F1
#
_cell.length_a   1.000
_cell.length_b   1.000
_cell.length_c   1.000
_cell.angle_alpha   90.00
_cell.angle_beta   90.00
_cell.angle_gamma   90.00
#
_symmetry.space_group_name_H-M   'P 1'
#
loop_
_entity.id
_entity.type
_entity.pdbx_description
1 polymer ?
#
loop_
_entity_poly.entity_id
_entity_poly.type
_entity_poly.pdbx_seq_one_letter_code
_entity_poly.pdbx_strand_id
1 'polypeptide(L)'
;MAKKKDETLQHSLFGSELQCPDVGGLPLITDSAGGYEVIAPASAYQPLLLRPLQKNVDVSPGALDEYESKFVRDLVKFLYPAGNAPRSPKTPMQWGDKEIWIKRNLEKNNDSFRLRIDESDWYYPDFVVWIIDHPNKVQTLGFVDPKGLTMGIKGWGDYKALSTLYMPHVVEQCLEKPTIIDGEEWEFRIRGVLLSNTKFKDLVSQEKLFAYDDKGELAPLSEAEFVTARIVFQQDFGIEYIGFILSLLDEDNELDRLLQKAATVYHEQPFTPETEADYDLLLRNKEHEGSESEFVANIVRRYLLPNADGQVGVTASEQRRSQLTHYAKEGKFGFGHEKAKDIAEQPAPCRELWERMLKENPDDNYF
;
A
#
# COMPACT_ATOMS: atom_id res chain seq x y z
N MET A 1 8.18 61.99 -38.45
CA MET A 1 8.86 60.89 -37.74
C MET A 1 8.01 60.48 -36.55
N ALA A 2 7.60 59.21 -36.47
CA ALA A 2 7.13 58.55 -35.26
C ALA A 2 7.51 57.06 -35.42
N LYS A 3 8.13 56.44 -34.41
CA LYS A 3 8.65 55.07 -34.54
C LYS A 3 7.51 54.05 -34.54
N LYS A 4 7.57 53.08 -35.47
CA LYS A 4 6.84 51.81 -35.34
C LYS A 4 7.22 51.15 -34.01
N LYS A 5 6.24 50.55 -33.32
CA LYS A 5 6.52 49.44 -32.39
C LYS A 5 6.75 48.20 -33.24
N ASP A 6 7.76 47.41 -32.89
CA ASP A 6 7.85 46.03 -33.35
C ASP A 6 6.78 45.20 -32.62
N GLU A 7 5.88 44.62 -33.40
CA GLU A 7 5.07 43.48 -32.98
C GLU A 7 5.88 42.22 -33.31
N THR A 8 6.51 41.61 -32.31
CA THR A 8 7.13 40.29 -32.48
C THR A 8 6.04 39.22 -32.54
N LEU A 9 5.40 39.12 -33.70
CA LEU A 9 4.73 37.91 -34.16
C LEU A 9 5.75 36.75 -34.13
N GLN A 10 5.39 35.66 -33.46
CA GLN A 10 6.07 34.38 -33.63
C GLN A 10 5.04 33.37 -34.13
N HIS A 11 5.18 32.97 -35.39
CA HIS A 11 4.27 32.03 -36.03
C HIS A 11 4.55 30.60 -35.53
N SER A 12 3.49 29.88 -35.16
CA SER A 12 3.52 28.41 -35.08
C SER A 12 3.83 27.84 -36.47
N LEU A 13 4.69 26.80 -36.54
CA LEU A 13 5.14 26.24 -37.81
C LEU A 13 4.22 25.14 -38.37
N PHE A 14 3.47 24.41 -37.54
CA PHE A 14 2.53 23.37 -37.96
C PHE A 14 1.30 23.33 -37.04
N GLY A 15 0.12 23.02 -37.61
CA GLY A 15 -1.17 23.40 -37.04
C GLY A 15 -1.92 22.35 -36.21
N SER A 16 -3.10 22.78 -35.75
CA SER A 16 -4.08 22.12 -34.87
C SER A 16 -3.65 21.86 -33.42
N GLU A 17 -4.06 22.78 -32.54
CA GLU A 17 -4.08 22.60 -31.08
C GLU A 17 -5.18 21.63 -30.66
N LEU A 18 -4.89 20.74 -29.71
CA LEU A 18 -5.92 20.09 -28.89
C LEU A 18 -6.14 20.95 -27.64
N GLN A 19 -7.24 21.71 -27.61
CA GLN A 19 -7.62 22.46 -26.42
C GLN A 19 -8.15 21.50 -25.35
N CYS A 20 -7.33 21.22 -24.35
CA CYS A 20 -7.79 20.63 -23.09
C CYS A 20 -8.40 21.75 -22.23
N PRO A 21 -9.73 21.82 -21.98
CA PRO A 21 -10.35 23.03 -21.43
C PRO A 21 -10.03 23.31 -19.96
N ASP A 22 -9.66 22.28 -19.20
CA ASP A 22 -9.62 22.31 -17.73
C ASP A 22 -8.22 22.59 -17.13
N VAL A 23 -7.23 22.93 -17.95
CA VAL A 23 -5.84 23.23 -17.49
C VAL A 23 -5.64 24.70 -17.05
N GLY A 24 -6.66 25.55 -17.19
CA GLY A 24 -6.59 26.98 -16.88
C GLY A 24 -6.40 27.27 -15.39
N GLY A 25 -5.16 27.52 -14.98
CA GLY A 25 -4.79 27.94 -13.61
C GLY A 25 -3.67 27.12 -12.97
N LEU A 26 -3.38 25.93 -13.51
CA LEU A 26 -2.30 25.07 -13.04
C LEU A 26 -0.92 25.64 -13.41
N PRO A 27 0.13 25.41 -12.60
CA PRO A 27 1.50 25.70 -12.99
C PRO A 27 1.94 24.71 -14.07
N LEU A 28 1.87 25.15 -15.33
CA LEU A 28 2.24 24.36 -16.50
C LEU A 28 3.61 24.80 -17.02
N ILE A 29 4.42 23.82 -17.40
CA ILE A 29 5.48 24.00 -18.40
C ILE A 29 5.03 23.21 -19.64
N THR A 30 5.34 23.73 -20.81
CA THR A 30 5.20 22.99 -22.08
C THR A 30 6.58 22.69 -22.60
N ASP A 31 6.82 21.45 -23.01
CA ASP A 31 8.03 21.14 -23.76
C ASP A 31 8.02 21.80 -25.15
N SER A 32 9.13 21.71 -25.89
CA SER A 32 9.24 22.24 -27.25
C SER A 32 8.42 21.48 -28.30
N ALA A 33 7.71 20.42 -27.90
CA ALA A 33 6.82 19.60 -28.74
C ALA A 33 5.32 19.82 -28.42
N GLY A 34 4.98 20.63 -27.40
CA GLY A 34 3.61 20.91 -27.00
C GLY A 34 3.01 19.90 -26.01
N GLY A 35 3.82 19.04 -25.40
CA GLY A 35 3.41 18.19 -24.29
C GLY A 35 3.10 19.01 -23.04
N TYR A 36 2.01 18.67 -22.34
CA TYR A 36 1.67 19.27 -21.05
C TYR A 36 2.54 18.66 -19.93
N GLU A 37 3.48 19.44 -19.40
CA GLU A 37 4.20 19.08 -18.19
C GLU A 37 3.50 19.73 -16.98
N VAL A 38 2.88 18.88 -16.15
CA VAL A 38 2.29 19.33 -14.88
C VAL A 38 3.43 19.52 -13.88
N ILE A 39 3.71 20.76 -13.48
CA ILE A 39 4.56 20.98 -12.31
C ILE A 39 3.78 20.43 -11.11
N ALA A 40 4.21 19.28 -10.60
CA ALA A 40 3.79 18.78 -9.30
C ALA A 40 4.40 19.69 -8.23
N PRO A 41 3.61 20.50 -7.50
CA PRO A 41 4.11 21.24 -6.35
C PRO A 41 4.63 20.24 -5.31
N ALA A 42 5.64 20.64 -4.53
CA ALA A 42 6.31 19.73 -3.62
C ALA A 42 6.98 18.51 -4.29
N SER A 43 7.35 18.60 -5.57
CA SER A 43 8.23 17.61 -6.20
C SER A 43 9.67 17.79 -5.73
N ALA A 44 10.03 16.99 -4.74
CA ALA A 44 11.40 16.78 -4.31
C ALA A 44 12.18 16.01 -5.40
N TYR A 45 12.72 16.72 -6.38
CA TYR A 45 13.78 16.25 -7.28
C TYR A 45 15.13 16.09 -6.54
N GLN A 46 15.11 15.38 -5.41
CA GLN A 46 16.26 14.76 -4.78
C GLN A 46 15.78 13.72 -3.76
N PRO A 47 16.13 12.42 -3.90
CA PRO A 47 16.08 11.53 -2.76
C PRO A 47 17.21 11.91 -1.80
N LEU A 48 16.85 12.41 -0.61
CA LEU A 48 17.76 12.38 0.52
C LEU A 48 17.95 10.92 0.94
N LEU A 49 19.01 10.28 0.42
CA LEU A 49 19.76 9.20 1.09
C LEU A 49 21.06 8.82 0.34
N LEU A 50 21.22 9.19 -0.94
CA LEU A 50 22.50 9.03 -1.68
C LEU A 50 22.91 10.34 -2.36
N ARG A 51 24.19 10.71 -2.24
CA ARG A 51 24.75 11.92 -2.88
C ARG A 51 25.03 11.64 -4.36
N PRO A 52 24.67 12.53 -5.30
CA PRO A 52 24.91 12.31 -6.72
C PRO A 52 26.41 12.29 -7.05
N LEU A 53 26.88 11.15 -7.54
CA LEU A 53 28.25 10.89 -7.97
C LEU A 53 28.46 11.23 -9.47
N GLN A 54 28.01 12.40 -9.93
CA GLN A 54 28.50 13.11 -11.13
C GLN A 54 27.73 14.43 -11.37
N LYS A 55 28.38 15.43 -11.97
CA LYS A 55 27.84 16.81 -12.13
C LYS A 55 27.23 17.14 -13.50
N ASN A 56 27.30 16.24 -14.48
CA ASN A 56 27.13 16.58 -15.90
C ASN A 56 26.13 15.67 -16.66
N VAL A 57 25.03 15.25 -16.04
CA VAL A 57 23.97 14.51 -16.75
C VAL A 57 22.60 15.12 -16.43
N ASP A 58 22.10 15.96 -17.35
CA ASP A 58 20.72 16.42 -17.33
C ASP A 58 19.81 15.30 -17.87
N VAL A 59 19.27 14.48 -16.96
CA VAL A 59 18.16 13.57 -17.25
C VAL A 59 16.87 14.24 -16.78
N SER A 60 16.18 14.95 -17.66
CA SER A 60 14.79 15.31 -17.42
C SER A 60 13.92 14.05 -17.61
N PRO A 61 12.96 13.74 -16.73
CA PRO A 61 12.00 12.69 -17.01
C PRO A 61 11.17 13.03 -18.26
N GLY A 62 10.74 12.00 -18.99
CA GLY A 62 9.77 12.17 -20.07
C GLY A 62 8.40 12.64 -19.54
N ALA A 63 7.48 12.95 -20.45
CA ALA A 63 6.12 13.36 -20.08
C ALA A 63 5.44 12.40 -19.08
N LEU A 64 4.49 12.93 -18.31
CA LEU A 64 3.54 12.11 -17.57
C LEU A 64 2.56 11.47 -18.58
N ASP A 65 2.12 10.24 -18.33
CA ASP A 65 0.99 9.67 -19.07
C ASP A 65 -0.36 10.22 -18.57
N GLU A 66 -1.46 9.78 -19.17
CA GLU A 66 -2.81 10.24 -18.84
C GLU A 66 -3.22 9.94 -17.39
N TYR A 67 -2.88 8.75 -16.87
CA TYR A 67 -3.25 8.32 -15.52
C TYR A 67 -2.38 9.00 -14.46
N GLU A 68 -1.08 9.11 -14.71
CA GLU A 68 -0.14 9.88 -13.89
C GLU A 68 -0.54 11.37 -13.84
N SER A 69 -0.81 11.98 -15.00
CA SER A 69 -1.26 13.38 -15.10
C SER A 69 -2.58 13.60 -14.39
N LYS A 70 -3.53 12.66 -14.51
CA LYS A 70 -4.81 12.70 -13.80
C LYS A 70 -4.61 12.62 -12.29
N PHE A 71 -3.76 11.73 -11.80
CA PHE A 71 -3.46 11.63 -10.36
C PHE A 71 -2.88 12.93 -9.81
N VAL A 72 -1.82 13.48 -10.41
CA VAL A 72 -1.19 14.72 -9.93
C VAL A 72 -2.16 15.90 -9.97
N ARG A 73 -2.91 16.06 -11.07
CA ARG A 73 -3.90 17.14 -11.21
C ARG A 73 -5.02 17.03 -10.18
N ASP A 74 -5.58 15.84 -10.01
CA ASP A 74 -6.72 15.63 -9.13
C ASP A 74 -6.27 15.77 -7.65
N LEU A 75 -5.05 15.35 -7.29
CA LEU A 75 -4.42 15.61 -5.98
C LEU A 75 -4.31 17.11 -5.70
N VAL A 76 -3.73 17.88 -6.62
CA VAL A 76 -3.60 19.34 -6.49
C VAL A 76 -4.98 20.00 -6.36
N LYS A 77 -5.97 19.55 -7.14
CA LYS A 77 -7.34 20.09 -7.11
C LYS A 77 -8.10 19.73 -5.83
N PHE A 78 -7.86 18.56 -5.25
CA PHE A 78 -8.44 18.12 -3.97
C PHE A 78 -7.88 18.95 -2.80
N LEU A 79 -6.56 19.16 -2.75
CA LEU A 79 -5.91 19.95 -1.69
C LEU A 79 -6.13 21.46 -1.85
N TYR A 80 -6.22 21.97 -3.08
CA TYR A 80 -6.37 23.39 -3.39
C TYR A 80 -7.54 23.65 -4.36
N PRO A 81 -8.80 23.41 -3.95
CA PRO A 81 -9.97 23.62 -4.81
C PRO A 81 -10.16 25.09 -5.24
N ALA A 82 -9.55 26.03 -4.51
CA ALA A 82 -9.52 27.46 -4.86
C ALA A 82 -8.41 27.84 -5.88
N GLY A 83 -7.60 26.89 -6.37
CA GLY A 83 -6.54 27.14 -7.35
C GLY A 83 -5.29 27.85 -6.81
N ASN A 84 -5.16 27.94 -5.49
CA ASN A 84 -4.06 28.61 -4.78
C ASN A 84 -2.91 27.65 -4.38
N ALA A 85 -2.74 26.55 -5.10
CA ALA A 85 -1.65 25.60 -4.88
C ALA A 85 -0.27 26.28 -4.96
N PRO A 86 0.72 25.84 -4.15
CA PRO A 86 2.09 26.31 -4.30
C PRO A 86 2.59 26.03 -5.71
N ARG A 87 3.46 26.88 -6.24
CA ARG A 87 4.08 26.71 -7.58
C ARG A 87 5.57 26.38 -7.51
N SER A 88 6.12 26.37 -6.30
CA SER A 88 7.52 26.09 -6.03
C SER A 88 7.70 24.59 -5.77
N PRO A 89 8.69 23.91 -6.39
CA PRO A 89 9.04 22.54 -6.05
C PRO A 89 9.69 22.43 -4.65
N LYS A 90 10.05 23.56 -4.03
CA LYS A 90 10.62 23.64 -2.67
C LYS A 90 9.57 23.99 -1.60
N THR A 91 8.29 23.90 -1.92
CA THR A 91 7.20 24.25 -1.00
C THR A 91 6.24 23.06 -0.93
N PRO A 92 5.99 22.50 0.25
CA PRO A 92 5.09 21.38 0.44
C PRO A 92 3.66 21.76 0.06
N MET A 93 2.90 20.78 -0.43
CA MET A 93 1.44 20.86 -0.39
C MET A 93 0.98 20.67 1.06
N GLN A 94 -0.21 21.14 1.39
CA GLN A 94 -0.75 21.13 2.76
C GLN A 94 -2.06 20.36 2.79
N TRP A 95 -2.21 19.50 3.81
CA TRP A 95 -3.41 18.72 4.06
C TRP A 95 -3.72 18.77 5.56
N GLY A 96 -4.61 19.70 5.95
CA GLY A 96 -4.74 20.09 7.36
C GLY A 96 -3.40 20.65 7.87
N ASP A 97 -2.92 20.11 8.98
CA ASP A 97 -1.63 20.46 9.60
C ASP A 97 -0.46 19.60 9.10
N LYS A 98 -0.66 18.79 8.03
CA LYS A 98 0.35 17.88 7.46
C LYS A 98 0.94 18.43 6.17
N GLU A 99 2.24 18.22 5.99
CA GLU A 99 2.91 18.47 4.72
C GLU A 99 2.79 17.26 3.77
N ILE A 100 2.63 17.52 2.48
CA ILE A 100 2.65 16.51 1.42
C ILE A 100 3.71 16.90 0.37
N TRP A 101 4.65 15.99 0.15
CA TRP A 101 5.61 16.00 -0.96
C TRP A 101 5.30 14.86 -1.93
N ILE A 102 5.53 15.05 -3.24
CA ILE A 102 5.23 14.04 -4.27
C ILE A 102 6.34 13.97 -5.31
N LYS A 103 7.04 12.84 -5.38
CA LYS A 103 8.13 12.60 -6.33
C LYS A 103 7.74 11.48 -7.31
N ARG A 104 7.91 11.70 -8.61
CA ARG A 104 7.81 10.61 -9.60
C ARG A 104 9.02 9.67 -9.49
N ASN A 105 8.76 8.38 -9.54
CA ASN A 105 9.75 7.32 -9.43
C ASN A 105 9.91 6.67 -10.81
N LEU A 106 11.10 6.82 -11.42
CA LEU A 106 11.30 6.50 -12.83
C LEU A 106 11.75 5.05 -13.01
N GLU A 107 10.98 4.25 -13.75
CA GLU A 107 11.35 2.86 -14.01
C GLU A 107 12.78 2.76 -14.60
N LYS A 108 13.53 1.73 -14.19
CA LYS A 108 14.88 1.41 -14.71
C LYS A 108 15.98 2.47 -14.49
N ASN A 109 15.76 3.51 -13.67
CA ASN A 109 16.86 4.33 -13.14
C ASN A 109 17.49 3.65 -11.89
N ASN A 110 18.79 3.86 -11.65
CA ASN A 110 19.52 3.26 -10.53
C ASN A 110 19.03 3.78 -9.16
N ASP A 111 18.57 5.03 -9.10
CA ASP A 111 18.13 5.70 -7.87
C ASP A 111 16.62 5.54 -7.58
N SER A 112 15.95 4.59 -8.25
CA SER A 112 14.50 4.40 -8.16
C SER A 112 14.12 3.36 -7.13
N PHE A 113 13.04 3.65 -6.39
CA PHE A 113 12.43 2.70 -5.48
C PHE A 113 11.81 1.55 -6.28
N ARG A 114 12.10 0.34 -5.81
CA ARG A 114 11.56 -0.90 -6.36
C ARG A 114 11.37 -1.90 -5.24
N LEU A 115 10.29 -2.66 -5.33
CA LEU A 115 9.90 -3.68 -4.37
C LEU A 115 9.82 -5.03 -5.09
N ARG A 116 10.07 -6.11 -4.38
CA ARG A 116 9.98 -7.48 -4.88
C ARG A 116 9.68 -8.39 -3.70
N ILE A 117 8.79 -9.34 -3.91
CA ILE A 117 8.45 -10.41 -2.98
C ILE A 117 8.93 -11.73 -3.61
N ASP A 118 9.54 -12.63 -2.84
CA ASP A 118 10.22 -13.82 -3.37
C ASP A 118 11.12 -13.52 -4.60
N GLU A 119 11.04 -14.37 -5.63
CA GLU A 119 11.63 -14.23 -6.96
C GLU A 119 10.62 -13.68 -7.99
N SER A 120 9.67 -12.83 -7.57
CA SER A 120 8.74 -12.17 -8.48
C SER A 120 9.43 -11.16 -9.40
N ASP A 121 8.68 -10.60 -10.35
CA ASP A 121 9.14 -9.41 -11.09
C ASP A 121 9.33 -8.21 -10.13
N TRP A 122 10.22 -7.29 -10.48
CA TRP A 122 10.40 -6.03 -9.75
C TRP A 122 9.21 -5.10 -9.99
N TYR A 123 8.57 -4.68 -8.90
CA TYR A 123 7.53 -3.65 -8.91
C TYR A 123 8.16 -2.27 -8.71
N TYR A 124 7.79 -1.33 -9.59
CA TYR A 124 8.16 0.08 -9.50
C TYR A 124 6.84 0.88 -9.37
N PRO A 125 6.52 1.45 -8.19
CA PRO A 125 5.40 2.38 -8.08
C PRO A 125 5.74 3.67 -8.85
N ASP A 126 4.76 4.30 -9.51
CA ASP A 126 5.01 5.51 -10.30
C ASP A 126 5.34 6.74 -9.45
N PHE A 127 4.77 6.82 -8.24
CA PHE A 127 4.94 7.95 -7.33
C PHE A 127 5.33 7.53 -5.92
N VAL A 128 6.18 8.36 -5.32
CA VAL A 128 6.49 8.38 -3.89
C VAL A 128 5.84 9.64 -3.31
N VAL A 129 4.93 9.47 -2.35
CA VAL A 129 4.23 10.54 -1.63
C VAL A 129 4.77 10.56 -0.20
N TRP A 130 5.38 11.64 0.24
CA TRP A 130 5.91 11.77 1.60
C TRP A 130 5.02 12.70 2.41
N ILE A 131 4.37 12.15 3.43
CA ILE A 131 3.48 12.86 4.36
C ILE A 131 4.27 13.12 5.65
N ILE A 132 4.26 14.37 6.13
CA ILE A 132 4.93 14.77 7.39
C ILE A 132 3.89 15.36 8.34
N ASP A 133 3.66 14.67 9.45
CA ASP A 133 2.81 15.10 10.57
C ASP A 133 3.72 15.61 11.69
N HIS A 134 3.99 16.92 11.68
CA HIS A 134 4.78 17.57 12.73
C HIS A 134 4.13 17.51 14.12
N PRO A 135 2.79 17.69 14.28
CA PRO A 135 2.12 17.54 15.57
C PRO A 135 2.32 16.18 16.24
N ASN A 136 2.19 15.08 15.49
CA ASN A 136 2.28 13.72 16.02
C ASN A 136 3.69 13.10 15.90
N LYS A 137 4.64 13.79 15.28
CA LYS A 137 6.01 13.29 14.97
C LYS A 137 5.99 12.02 14.12
N VAL A 138 5.09 11.94 13.15
CA VAL A 138 4.99 10.81 12.21
C VAL A 138 5.41 11.25 10.81
N GLN A 139 6.22 10.44 10.13
CA GLN A 139 6.49 10.58 8.70
C GLN A 139 6.07 9.30 7.99
N THR A 140 5.42 9.45 6.83
CA THR A 140 5.01 8.29 6.04
C THR A 140 5.49 8.41 4.60
N LEU A 141 6.25 7.41 4.14
CA LEU A 141 6.65 7.25 2.76
C LEU A 141 5.64 6.35 2.04
N GLY A 142 4.70 7.00 1.34
CA GLY A 142 3.67 6.36 0.54
C GLY A 142 4.13 6.02 -0.87
N PHE A 143 3.70 4.88 -1.38
CA PHE A 143 3.84 4.46 -2.78
C PHE A 143 2.48 4.47 -3.48
N VAL A 144 2.38 5.11 -4.64
CA VAL A 144 1.14 5.17 -5.43
C VAL A 144 1.41 4.78 -6.88
N ASP A 145 0.65 3.80 -7.38
CA ASP A 145 0.63 3.38 -8.79
C ASP A 145 -0.77 3.65 -9.42
N PRO A 146 -0.95 4.73 -10.21
CA PRO A 146 -2.17 5.05 -10.96
C PRO A 146 -2.43 4.14 -12.17
N LYS A 147 -1.49 3.26 -12.53
CA LYS A 147 -1.66 2.17 -13.49
C LYS A 147 -1.99 0.84 -12.78
N GLY A 148 -2.20 0.87 -11.46
CA GLY A 148 -1.86 -0.21 -10.53
C GLY A 148 -2.53 -1.56 -10.75
N LEU A 149 -3.75 -1.59 -11.29
CA LEU A 149 -4.50 -2.82 -11.56
C LEU A 149 -5.24 -2.79 -12.89
N THR A 150 -4.77 -3.61 -13.83
CA THR A 150 -5.40 -3.90 -15.12
C THR A 150 -6.15 -5.23 -15.08
N MET A 151 -6.94 -5.50 -16.14
CA MET A 151 -7.57 -6.80 -16.40
C MET A 151 -6.52 -7.90 -16.64
N GLY A 152 -5.90 -8.39 -15.58
CA GLY A 152 -4.78 -9.33 -15.64
C GLY A 152 -4.24 -9.80 -14.30
N ILE A 153 -4.56 -9.12 -13.18
CA ILE A 153 -4.10 -9.48 -11.82
C ILE A 153 -4.27 -10.98 -11.54
N LYS A 154 -3.28 -11.63 -10.93
CA LYS A 154 -3.30 -13.06 -10.59
C LYS A 154 -4.09 -13.41 -9.31
N GLY A 155 -4.85 -12.45 -8.78
CA GLY A 155 -5.53 -12.54 -7.48
C GLY A 155 -4.66 -11.98 -6.35
N TRP A 156 -4.93 -12.38 -5.11
CA TRP A 156 -4.16 -11.89 -3.95
C TRP A 156 -2.68 -12.28 -3.94
N GLY A 157 -2.28 -13.30 -4.70
CA GLY A 157 -0.87 -13.66 -4.92
C GLY A 157 -0.16 -12.86 -6.02
N ASP A 158 -0.76 -11.77 -6.52
CA ASP A 158 -0.14 -10.93 -7.53
C ASP A 158 0.97 -10.05 -6.92
N TYR A 159 2.14 -10.08 -7.54
CA TYR A 159 3.32 -9.37 -7.03
C TYR A 159 3.11 -7.86 -6.89
N LYS A 160 2.27 -7.22 -7.73
CA LYS A 160 1.94 -5.78 -7.56
C LYS A 160 1.09 -5.54 -6.32
N ALA A 161 0.09 -6.39 -6.08
CA ALA A 161 -0.77 -6.31 -4.91
C ALA A 161 0.07 -6.49 -3.63
N LEU A 162 0.85 -7.57 -3.55
CA LEU A 162 1.67 -7.87 -2.37
C LEU A 162 2.84 -6.89 -2.18
N SER A 163 3.45 -6.41 -3.26
CA SER A 163 4.46 -5.35 -3.16
C SER A 163 3.87 -4.00 -2.73
N THR A 164 2.56 -3.81 -2.79
CA THR A 164 1.90 -2.57 -2.32
C THR A 164 1.29 -2.74 -0.92
N LEU A 165 0.80 -3.94 -0.60
CA LEU A 165 0.15 -4.26 0.67
C LEU A 165 1.14 -4.61 1.78
N TYR A 166 2.17 -5.39 1.46
CA TYR A 166 2.95 -6.11 2.46
C TYR A 166 4.43 -5.72 2.46
N MET A 167 5.07 -5.63 1.30
CA MET A 167 6.48 -5.21 1.21
C MET A 167 6.79 -3.86 1.87
N PRO A 168 5.89 -2.85 1.93
CA PRO A 168 6.15 -1.64 2.69
C PRO A 168 6.43 -1.91 4.18
N HIS A 169 5.74 -2.87 4.81
CA HIS A 169 5.98 -3.25 6.20
C HIS A 169 7.30 -3.99 6.39
N VAL A 170 7.69 -4.86 5.46
CA VAL A 170 9.01 -5.54 5.44
C VAL A 170 10.16 -4.51 5.36
N VAL A 171 10.02 -3.51 4.48
CA VAL A 171 11.05 -2.46 4.34
C VAL A 171 11.08 -1.54 5.57
N GLU A 172 9.94 -1.29 6.24
CA GLU A 172 9.88 -0.52 7.47
C GLU A 172 10.58 -1.21 8.66
N GLN A 173 10.56 -2.55 8.72
CA GLN A 173 11.30 -3.33 9.73
C GLN A 173 12.81 -3.18 9.58
N CYS A 174 13.30 -3.03 8.35
CA CYS A 174 14.71 -2.82 8.05
C CYS A 174 15.24 -1.41 8.44
N LEU A 175 14.40 -0.51 8.96
CA LEU A 175 14.80 0.83 9.39
C LEU A 175 15.38 0.81 10.81
N GLU A 176 16.43 1.59 11.04
CA GLU A 176 16.97 1.80 12.39
C GLU A 176 15.92 2.50 13.28
N LYS A 177 15.54 1.86 14.39
CA LYS A 177 14.58 2.38 15.37
C LYS A 177 15.30 2.61 16.73
N PRO A 178 15.08 3.76 17.41
CA PRO A 178 14.20 4.86 17.03
C PRO A 178 14.76 5.70 15.88
N THR A 179 13.89 6.18 14.99
CA THR A 179 14.28 7.02 13.85
C THR A 179 14.52 8.45 14.35
N ILE A 180 15.79 8.88 14.41
CA ILE A 180 16.17 10.23 14.86
C ILE A 180 16.35 11.16 13.65
N ILE A 181 15.57 12.24 13.60
CA ILE A 181 15.64 13.27 12.55
C ILE A 181 15.80 14.63 13.23
N ASP A 182 16.85 15.36 12.86
CA ASP A 182 17.25 16.66 13.42
C ASP A 182 17.35 16.72 14.96
N GLY A 183 17.60 15.56 15.59
CA GLY A 183 17.76 15.40 17.04
C GLY A 183 16.45 15.12 17.80
N GLU A 184 15.34 14.97 17.09
CA GLU A 184 14.05 14.52 17.64
C GLU A 184 13.78 13.07 17.24
N GLU A 185 13.01 12.35 18.05
CA GLU A 185 12.48 11.03 17.73
C GLU A 185 11.22 11.15 16.87
N TRP A 186 11.14 10.35 15.81
CA TRP A 186 10.03 10.31 14.86
C TRP A 186 9.59 8.86 14.63
N GLU A 187 8.28 8.66 14.48
CA GLU A 187 7.76 7.44 13.88
C GLU A 187 7.93 7.54 12.35
N PHE A 188 8.53 6.52 11.74
CA PHE A 188 8.66 6.43 10.29
C PHE A 188 7.93 5.19 9.77
N ARG A 189 6.99 5.42 8.85
CA ARG A 189 6.15 4.38 8.23
C ARG A 189 6.37 4.33 6.73
N ILE A 190 6.14 3.17 6.12
CA ILE A 190 6.12 3.01 4.66
C ILE A 190 4.81 2.34 4.27
N ARG A 191 4.04 2.93 3.35
CA ARG A 191 2.70 2.44 2.96
C ARG A 191 2.53 2.42 1.46
N GLY A 192 1.59 1.63 0.96
CA GLY A 192 1.25 1.57 -0.46
C GLY A 192 -0.23 1.78 -0.71
N VAL A 193 -0.58 2.27 -1.90
CA VAL A 193 -1.95 2.27 -2.45
C VAL A 193 -1.89 1.97 -3.95
N LEU A 194 -2.66 0.99 -4.41
CA LEU A 194 -2.91 0.75 -5.82
C LEU A 194 -4.14 1.55 -6.25
N LEU A 195 -4.00 2.34 -7.31
CA LEU A 195 -5.11 3.05 -7.91
C LEU A 195 -5.49 2.32 -9.20
N SER A 196 -6.65 1.65 -9.20
CA SER A 196 -7.14 0.92 -10.35
C SER A 196 -7.77 1.87 -11.38
N ASN A 197 -7.34 1.71 -12.63
CA ASN A 197 -7.97 2.30 -13.80
C ASN A 197 -9.06 1.37 -14.42
N THR A 198 -9.20 0.14 -13.91
CA THR A 198 -10.31 -0.76 -14.23
C THR A 198 -11.49 -0.41 -13.33
N LYS A 199 -12.74 -0.50 -13.82
CA LYS A 199 -13.92 -0.22 -12.96
C LYS A 199 -14.17 -1.35 -11.98
N PHE A 200 -14.68 -1.04 -10.79
CA PHE A 200 -15.00 -2.02 -9.75
C PHE A 200 -15.79 -3.23 -10.31
N LYS A 201 -16.86 -2.96 -11.06
CA LYS A 201 -17.74 -3.98 -11.67
C LYS A 201 -17.02 -5.02 -12.55
N ASP A 202 -15.85 -4.68 -13.07
CA ASP A 202 -15.07 -5.53 -13.98
C ASP A 202 -14.02 -6.36 -13.19
N LEU A 203 -13.71 -5.98 -11.94
CA LEU A 203 -12.89 -6.76 -11.00
C LEU A 203 -13.71 -7.59 -9.99
N VAL A 204 -14.89 -7.14 -9.55
CA VAL A 204 -15.72 -7.83 -8.53
C VAL A 204 -16.15 -9.25 -8.92
N SER A 205 -16.16 -9.57 -10.21
CA SER A 205 -16.48 -10.90 -10.73
C SER A 205 -15.29 -11.88 -10.77
N GLN A 206 -14.09 -11.43 -10.37
CA GLN A 206 -12.87 -12.22 -10.47
C GLN A 206 -12.68 -13.07 -9.20
N GLU A 207 -13.09 -14.34 -9.21
CA GLU A 207 -13.01 -15.27 -8.06
C GLU A 207 -11.62 -15.32 -7.38
N LYS A 208 -10.55 -15.12 -8.14
CA LYS A 208 -9.15 -15.03 -7.63
C LYS A 208 -8.91 -13.90 -6.61
N LEU A 209 -9.76 -12.87 -6.62
CA LEU A 209 -9.79 -11.73 -5.69
C LEU A 209 -10.83 -11.91 -4.56
N PHE A 210 -11.55 -13.02 -4.51
CA PHE A 210 -12.49 -13.28 -3.41
C PHE A 210 -11.71 -13.53 -2.11
N ALA A 211 -12.38 -13.28 -0.99
CA ALA A 211 -11.91 -13.59 0.36
C ALA A 211 -12.95 -14.47 1.08
N TYR A 212 -12.56 -15.09 2.18
CA TYR A 212 -13.45 -15.91 3.00
C TYR A 212 -14.35 -15.04 3.87
N ASP A 213 -15.65 -15.26 3.80
CA ASP A 213 -16.64 -14.57 4.63
C ASP A 213 -16.76 -15.17 6.06
N ASP A 214 -17.75 -14.70 6.81
CA ASP A 214 -18.08 -15.15 8.16
C ASP A 214 -18.58 -16.61 8.24
N LYS A 215 -18.84 -17.27 7.11
CA LYS A 215 -19.18 -18.70 7.00
C LYS A 215 -18.01 -19.54 6.48
N GLY A 216 -16.94 -18.90 6.03
CA GLY A 216 -15.82 -19.57 5.35
C GLY A 216 -16.13 -19.96 3.91
N GLU A 217 -17.07 -19.28 3.28
CA GLU A 217 -17.32 -19.35 1.84
C GLU A 217 -16.50 -18.26 1.12
N LEU A 218 -16.05 -18.50 -0.11
CA LEU A 218 -15.37 -17.47 -0.90
C LEU A 218 -16.41 -16.49 -1.45
N ALA A 219 -16.35 -15.23 -1.02
CA ALA A 219 -17.29 -14.18 -1.37
C ALA A 219 -16.64 -13.07 -2.23
N PRO A 220 -17.40 -12.47 -3.17
CA PRO A 220 -16.98 -11.25 -3.87
C PRO A 220 -16.92 -10.06 -2.90
N LEU A 221 -16.01 -9.13 -3.18
CA LEU A 221 -15.78 -7.95 -2.37
C LEU A 221 -16.60 -6.75 -2.86
N SER A 222 -17.01 -5.89 -1.93
CA SER A 222 -17.49 -4.53 -2.16
C SER A 222 -16.34 -3.56 -2.48
N GLU A 223 -16.66 -2.38 -2.99
CA GLU A 223 -15.69 -1.30 -3.20
C GLU A 223 -14.98 -0.89 -1.91
N ALA A 224 -15.68 -0.91 -0.77
CA ALA A 224 -15.10 -0.55 0.53
C ALA A 224 -14.05 -1.58 0.98
N GLU A 225 -14.28 -2.88 0.75
CA GLU A 225 -13.32 -3.93 1.08
C GLU A 225 -12.09 -3.90 0.15
N PHE A 226 -12.24 -3.50 -1.12
CA PHE A 226 -11.08 -3.17 -1.95
C PHE A 226 -10.29 -1.97 -1.40
N VAL A 227 -10.95 -0.92 -0.90
CA VAL A 227 -10.28 0.22 -0.25
C VAL A 227 -9.55 -0.23 1.03
N THR A 228 -10.13 -1.12 1.84
CA THR A 228 -9.43 -1.78 2.97
C THR A 228 -8.19 -2.55 2.49
N ALA A 229 -8.29 -3.26 1.37
CA ALA A 229 -7.16 -3.87 0.67
C ALA A 229 -6.32 -2.86 -0.15
N ARG A 230 -6.27 -1.58 0.24
CA ARG A 230 -5.48 -0.49 -0.36
C ARG A 230 -5.59 -0.36 -1.88
N ILE A 231 -6.74 -0.75 -2.44
CA ILE A 231 -7.09 -0.68 -3.85
C ILE A 231 -8.22 0.33 -4.02
N VAL A 232 -7.91 1.46 -4.64
CA VAL A 232 -8.85 2.56 -4.85
C VAL A 232 -9.28 2.61 -6.32
N PHE A 233 -10.55 2.86 -6.61
CA PHE A 233 -11.09 2.93 -7.97
C PHE A 233 -11.19 4.37 -8.48
N GLN A 234 -10.32 4.75 -9.42
CA GLN A 234 -10.23 6.14 -9.88
C GLN A 234 -11.48 6.61 -10.64
N GLN A 235 -12.14 5.69 -11.35
CA GLN A 235 -13.29 6.03 -12.20
C GLN A 235 -14.61 6.12 -11.43
N ASP A 236 -14.70 5.43 -10.29
CA ASP A 236 -15.96 5.23 -9.57
C ASP A 236 -16.16 6.30 -8.47
N PHE A 237 -15.06 6.82 -7.88
CA PHE A 237 -15.08 7.87 -6.84
C PHE A 237 -14.80 9.32 -7.32
N GLY A 238 -14.61 9.55 -8.62
CA GLY A 238 -14.48 10.91 -9.18
C GLY A 238 -13.18 11.65 -8.81
N ILE A 239 -13.23 12.53 -7.79
CA ILE A 239 -12.06 13.21 -7.18
C ILE A 239 -11.86 12.78 -5.72
N GLU A 240 -12.90 12.29 -5.04
CA GLU A 240 -12.85 11.88 -3.62
C GLU A 240 -11.92 10.68 -3.39
N TYR A 241 -11.54 9.97 -4.46
CA TYR A 241 -10.52 8.92 -4.43
C TYR A 241 -9.17 9.42 -3.87
N ILE A 242 -8.85 10.71 -4.02
CA ILE A 242 -7.66 11.31 -3.40
C ILE A 242 -7.76 11.27 -1.88
N GLY A 243 -8.94 11.52 -1.31
CA GLY A 243 -9.19 11.38 0.13
C GLY A 243 -8.90 9.96 0.62
N PHE A 244 -9.40 8.94 -0.10
CA PHE A 244 -9.08 7.55 0.22
C PHE A 244 -7.58 7.24 0.11
N ILE A 245 -6.87 7.72 -0.93
CA ILE A 245 -5.41 7.53 -1.04
C ILE A 245 -4.70 8.17 0.16
N LEU A 246 -5.01 9.42 0.51
CA LEU A 246 -4.32 10.13 1.59
C LEU A 246 -4.61 9.50 2.95
N SER A 247 -5.86 9.14 3.25
CA SER A 247 -6.21 8.41 4.49
C SER A 247 -5.52 7.05 4.57
N LEU A 248 -5.49 6.26 3.48
CA LEU A 248 -4.77 4.97 3.49
C LEU A 248 -3.26 5.14 3.67
N LEU A 249 -2.66 6.22 3.17
CA LEU A 249 -1.24 6.50 3.41
C LEU A 249 -0.95 7.03 4.82
N ASP A 250 -1.97 7.50 5.54
CA ASP A 250 -1.85 8.16 6.84
C ASP A 250 -2.32 7.31 8.03
N GLU A 251 -3.19 6.33 7.77
CA GLU A 251 -3.81 5.47 8.77
C GLU A 251 -3.62 3.98 8.45
N ASP A 252 -3.48 3.18 9.51
CA ASP A 252 -3.44 1.71 9.44
C ASP A 252 -4.80 1.11 9.80
N ASN A 253 -5.28 0.21 8.96
CA ASN A 253 -6.43 -0.64 9.27
C ASN A 253 -5.99 -1.96 9.95
N GLU A 254 -6.93 -2.85 10.26
CA GLU A 254 -6.63 -4.12 10.94
C GLU A 254 -5.79 -5.09 10.08
N LEU A 255 -6.01 -5.09 8.76
CA LEU A 255 -5.22 -5.89 7.83
C LEU A 255 -3.77 -5.38 7.76
N ASP A 256 -3.54 -4.07 7.77
CA ASP A 256 -2.19 -3.49 7.77
C ASP A 256 -1.38 -3.90 9.01
N ARG A 257 -2.00 -3.82 10.19
CA ARG A 257 -1.38 -4.28 11.45
C ARG A 257 -1.06 -5.77 11.41
N LEU A 258 -1.94 -6.57 10.79
CA LEU A 258 -1.72 -8.00 10.64
C LEU A 258 -0.62 -8.31 9.63
N LEU A 259 -0.54 -7.58 8.51
CA LEU A 259 0.53 -7.71 7.52
C LEU A 259 1.89 -7.27 8.08
N GLN A 260 1.92 -6.25 8.93
CA GLN A 260 3.12 -5.86 9.69
C GLN A 260 3.59 -6.99 10.62
N LYS A 261 2.68 -7.59 11.40
CA LYS A 261 3.00 -8.77 12.23
C LYS A 261 3.42 -9.99 11.40
N ALA A 262 2.80 -10.20 10.25
CA ALA A 262 3.14 -11.28 9.34
C ALA A 262 4.56 -11.13 8.77
N ALA A 263 4.97 -9.90 8.43
CA ALA A 263 6.33 -9.61 8.01
C ALA A 263 7.35 -9.93 9.12
N THR A 264 7.04 -9.60 10.38
CA THR A 264 7.89 -10.01 11.53
C THR A 264 7.93 -11.53 11.61
N VAL A 265 6.78 -12.21 11.67
CA VAL A 265 6.72 -13.67 11.80
C VAL A 265 7.51 -14.41 10.70
N TYR A 266 7.51 -13.90 9.47
CA TYR A 266 8.16 -14.51 8.32
C TYR A 266 9.69 -14.24 8.26
N HIS A 267 10.14 -13.02 8.55
CA HIS A 267 11.55 -12.62 8.42
C HIS A 267 12.35 -12.60 9.73
N GLU A 268 11.69 -12.41 10.87
CA GLU A 268 12.32 -12.12 12.16
C GLU A 268 11.85 -13.08 13.26
N GLN A 269 12.79 -13.69 13.98
CA GLN A 269 12.51 -14.47 15.18
C GLN A 269 13.46 -14.01 16.30
N PRO A 270 12.98 -13.86 17.55
CA PRO A 270 11.69 -14.32 18.06
C PRO A 270 10.53 -13.32 17.92
N PHE A 271 9.33 -13.83 17.66
CA PHE A 271 8.08 -13.06 17.69
C PHE A 271 7.21 -13.47 18.89
N THR A 272 6.71 -12.50 19.67
CA THR A 272 5.82 -12.74 20.82
C THR A 272 4.36 -12.53 20.43
N PRO A 273 3.53 -13.59 20.35
CA PRO A 273 2.10 -13.46 20.01
C PRO A 273 1.28 -12.94 21.20
N GLU A 274 0.38 -12.00 20.91
CA GLU A 274 -0.54 -11.39 21.89
C GLU A 274 -2.01 -11.74 21.61
N THR A 275 -2.37 -11.92 20.34
CA THR A 275 -3.75 -12.13 19.88
C THR A 275 -3.97 -13.51 19.23
N GLU A 276 -5.22 -13.95 19.12
CA GLU A 276 -5.59 -15.16 18.36
C GLU A 276 -5.12 -15.12 16.89
N ALA A 277 -5.09 -13.94 16.27
CA ALA A 277 -4.57 -13.78 14.92
C ALA A 277 -3.05 -13.95 14.88
N ASP A 278 -2.33 -13.47 15.91
CA ASP A 278 -0.88 -13.62 16.03
C ASP A 278 -0.47 -15.11 16.14
N TYR A 279 -1.23 -15.89 16.91
CA TYR A 279 -1.04 -17.34 16.98
C TYR A 279 -1.41 -18.06 15.67
N ASP A 280 -2.44 -17.61 14.94
CA ASP A 280 -2.73 -18.14 13.61
C ASP A 280 -1.63 -17.81 12.59
N LEU A 281 -1.02 -16.63 12.64
CA LEU A 281 0.15 -16.28 11.82
C LEU A 281 1.32 -17.23 12.08
N LEU A 282 1.65 -17.48 13.35
CA LEU A 282 2.71 -18.42 13.73
C LEU A 282 2.43 -19.85 13.24
N LEU A 283 1.21 -20.34 13.45
CA LEU A 283 0.75 -21.64 12.94
C LEU A 283 0.87 -21.71 11.42
N ARG A 284 0.35 -20.70 10.70
CA ARG A 284 0.44 -20.61 9.24
C ARG A 284 1.89 -20.65 8.77
N ASN A 285 2.77 -19.85 9.36
CA ASN A 285 4.15 -19.75 8.94
C ASN A 285 4.89 -21.09 9.09
N LYS A 286 4.59 -21.85 10.14
CA LYS A 286 5.19 -23.18 10.38
C LYS A 286 4.57 -24.29 9.53
N GLU A 287 3.28 -24.21 9.20
CA GLU A 287 2.59 -25.13 8.28
C GLU A 287 2.84 -24.81 6.80
N HIS A 288 3.50 -23.70 6.50
CA HIS A 288 3.66 -23.19 5.15
C HIS A 288 4.91 -23.77 4.46
N GLU A 289 4.67 -24.53 3.38
CA GLU A 289 5.71 -25.08 2.50
C GLU A 289 5.84 -24.30 1.17
N GLY A 290 5.15 -23.17 1.02
CA GLY A 290 5.04 -22.39 -0.23
C GLY A 290 6.04 -21.25 -0.35
N SER A 291 5.66 -20.21 -1.10
CA SER A 291 6.41 -18.94 -1.18
C SER A 291 5.80 -17.84 -0.30
N GLU A 292 6.57 -16.81 0.03
CA GLU A 292 6.12 -15.67 0.82
C GLU A 292 4.84 -15.05 0.24
N SER A 293 4.78 -14.95 -1.09
CA SER A 293 3.62 -14.50 -1.84
C SER A 293 2.36 -15.33 -1.56
N GLU A 294 2.50 -16.65 -1.42
CA GLU A 294 1.40 -17.55 -1.07
C GLU A 294 1.02 -17.45 0.41
N PHE A 295 1.99 -17.30 1.31
CA PHE A 295 1.74 -17.05 2.74
C PHE A 295 0.91 -15.76 2.93
N VAL A 296 1.37 -14.65 2.37
CA VAL A 296 0.71 -13.34 2.49
C VAL A 296 -0.64 -13.32 1.78
N ALA A 297 -0.77 -13.91 0.59
CA ALA A 297 -2.05 -14.00 -0.11
C ALA A 297 -3.11 -14.78 0.68
N ASN A 298 -2.71 -15.80 1.45
CA ASN A 298 -3.61 -16.54 2.34
C ASN A 298 -4.05 -15.72 3.55
N ILE A 299 -3.21 -14.82 4.06
CA ILE A 299 -3.55 -13.89 5.14
C ILE A 299 -4.61 -12.90 4.63
N VAL A 300 -4.34 -12.21 3.51
CA VAL A 300 -5.30 -11.27 2.91
C VAL A 300 -6.66 -11.93 2.65
N ARG A 301 -6.68 -13.14 2.07
CA ARG A 301 -7.93 -13.90 1.84
C ARG A 301 -8.74 -14.23 3.08
N ARG A 302 -8.16 -14.23 4.28
CA ARG A 302 -8.80 -14.71 5.52
C ARG A 302 -9.08 -13.62 6.55
N TYR A 303 -8.46 -12.46 6.37
CA TYR A 303 -8.53 -11.34 7.32
C TYR A 303 -8.98 -10.03 6.67
N LEU A 304 -9.29 -10.02 5.36
CA LEU A 304 -9.85 -8.84 4.69
C LEU A 304 -11.33 -8.61 4.99
N LEU A 305 -12.12 -9.68 5.15
CA LEU A 305 -13.55 -9.57 5.45
C LEU A 305 -13.80 -9.65 6.97
N PRO A 306 -14.48 -8.66 7.56
CA PRO A 306 -14.99 -8.75 8.92
C PRO A 306 -16.27 -9.61 8.97
N ASN A 307 -16.58 -10.15 10.13
CA ASN A 307 -17.89 -10.74 10.40
C ASN A 307 -18.99 -9.67 10.63
N ALA A 308 -20.22 -10.11 10.90
CA ALA A 308 -21.35 -9.23 11.21
C ALA A 308 -21.13 -8.27 12.40
N ASP A 309 -20.22 -8.60 13.33
CA ASP A 309 -19.84 -7.77 14.49
C ASP A 309 -18.62 -6.88 14.22
N GLY A 310 -18.09 -6.87 12.98
CA GLY A 310 -16.92 -6.08 12.58
C GLY A 310 -15.57 -6.75 12.82
N GLN A 311 -15.54 -8.02 13.25
CA GLN A 311 -14.31 -8.72 13.64
C GLN A 311 -13.69 -9.49 12.46
N VAL A 312 -12.43 -9.21 12.13
CA VAL A 312 -11.67 -10.00 11.14
C VAL A 312 -11.15 -11.32 11.71
N GLY A 313 -11.00 -12.34 10.87
CA GLY A 313 -10.30 -13.58 11.23
C GLY A 313 -11.06 -14.57 12.11
N VAL A 314 -12.32 -14.31 12.49
CA VAL A 314 -13.16 -15.22 13.29
C VAL A 314 -13.24 -16.61 12.64
N THR A 315 -13.54 -16.65 11.34
CA THR A 315 -13.54 -17.87 10.52
C THR A 315 -12.20 -18.61 10.52
N ALA A 316 -11.07 -17.90 10.59
CA ALA A 316 -9.75 -18.53 10.68
C ALA A 316 -9.58 -19.23 12.05
N SER A 317 -9.93 -18.56 13.14
CA SER A 317 -9.93 -19.13 14.50
C SER A 317 -10.90 -20.31 14.64
N GLU A 318 -12.09 -20.26 14.04
CA GLU A 318 -13.03 -21.40 13.99
C GLU A 318 -12.47 -22.60 13.21
N GLN A 319 -11.78 -22.36 12.10
CA GLN A 319 -11.11 -23.44 11.38
C GLN A 319 -9.98 -24.06 12.21
N ARG A 320 -9.20 -23.26 12.97
CA ARG A 320 -8.22 -23.80 13.95
C ARG A 320 -8.89 -24.57 15.09
N ARG A 321 -10.05 -24.13 15.57
CA ARG A 321 -10.87 -24.87 16.56
C ARG A 321 -11.20 -26.28 16.08
N SER A 322 -11.50 -26.46 14.79
CA SER A 322 -11.74 -27.79 14.21
C SER A 322 -10.50 -28.70 14.24
N GLN A 323 -9.30 -28.14 14.08
CA GLN A 323 -8.03 -28.88 14.10
C GLN A 323 -7.63 -29.35 15.49
N LEU A 324 -8.12 -28.72 16.56
CA LEU A 324 -8.00 -29.25 17.93
C LEU A 324 -8.61 -30.64 18.08
N THR A 325 -9.47 -31.10 17.17
CA THR A 325 -9.95 -32.50 17.16
C THR A 325 -8.88 -33.52 16.78
N HIS A 326 -7.82 -33.14 16.07
CA HIS A 326 -6.65 -34.01 15.91
C HIS A 326 -5.93 -34.20 17.25
N TYR A 327 -5.97 -33.16 18.08
CA TYR A 327 -5.57 -33.14 19.47
C TYR A 327 -6.72 -33.51 20.41
N ALA A 328 -7.78 -34.23 19.97
CA ALA A 328 -8.81 -34.86 20.81
C ALA A 328 -8.23 -36.00 21.68
N LYS A 329 -7.06 -35.65 22.21
CA LYS A 329 -5.95 -36.29 22.85
C LYS A 329 -5.96 -35.89 24.32
N GLU A 330 -6.48 -34.74 24.81
CA GLU A 330 -6.80 -34.37 26.23
C GLU A 330 -8.03 -33.56 26.58
N GLY A 331 -8.85 -34.21 27.39
CA GLY A 331 -9.59 -33.62 28.49
C GLY A 331 -9.08 -32.26 28.94
N LYS A 332 -9.63 -31.21 28.31
CA LYS A 332 -9.31 -29.81 28.56
C LYS A 332 -7.80 -29.50 28.60
N PHE A 333 -7.16 -29.66 27.44
CA PHE A 333 -6.03 -28.81 27.03
C PHE A 333 -4.61 -29.31 27.44
N GLY A 334 -4.35 -30.61 27.19
CA GLY A 334 -3.09 -31.40 27.40
C GLY A 334 -2.96 -32.72 26.56
N PHE A 335 -2.59 -33.90 27.13
CA PHE A 335 -2.74 -35.29 26.55
C PHE A 335 -3.53 -36.38 27.43
N GLY A 336 -4.89 -36.47 27.42
CA GLY A 336 -5.88 -37.46 27.98
C GLY A 336 -7.44 -37.38 27.60
N HIS A 337 -7.84 -37.33 26.30
CA HIS A 337 -9.18 -37.22 25.59
C HIS A 337 -10.30 -36.15 25.90
N GLU A 338 -10.56 -35.18 24.99
CA GLU A 338 -11.56 -34.07 25.06
C GLU A 338 -13.03 -34.44 24.77
N LYS A 339 -13.98 -33.62 25.24
CA LYS A 339 -15.35 -33.57 24.70
C LYS A 339 -15.47 -32.54 23.58
N ALA A 340 -16.29 -32.85 22.57
CA ALA A 340 -16.64 -31.90 21.50
C ALA A 340 -17.19 -30.56 22.03
N LYS A 341 -17.93 -30.59 23.15
CA LYS A 341 -18.38 -29.37 23.84
C LYS A 341 -17.21 -28.50 24.32
N ASP A 342 -16.17 -29.10 24.88
CA ASP A 342 -15.04 -28.37 25.46
C ASP A 342 -14.18 -27.73 24.35
N ILE A 343 -14.00 -28.42 23.22
CA ILE A 343 -13.38 -27.86 22.00
C ILE A 343 -14.25 -26.74 21.42
N ALA A 344 -15.57 -26.93 21.35
CA ALA A 344 -16.51 -25.92 20.86
C ALA A 344 -16.52 -24.65 21.75
N GLU A 345 -16.25 -24.77 23.06
CA GLU A 345 -16.23 -23.66 24.02
C GLU A 345 -14.84 -23.00 24.22
N GLN A 346 -13.76 -23.48 23.58
CA GLN A 346 -12.40 -22.91 23.72
C GLN A 346 -12.36 -21.45 23.21
N PRO A 347 -12.15 -20.41 24.06
CA PRO A 347 -12.11 -19.03 23.60
C PRO A 347 -10.90 -18.71 22.70
N ALA A 348 -9.79 -19.42 22.81
CA ALA A 348 -8.53 -19.12 22.13
C ALA A 348 -7.94 -20.36 21.41
N PRO A 349 -8.58 -20.87 20.33
CA PRO A 349 -8.16 -22.11 19.68
C PRO A 349 -6.83 -22.01 18.92
N CYS A 350 -6.45 -20.86 18.36
CA CYS A 350 -5.15 -20.70 17.69
C CYS A 350 -4.02 -20.78 18.70
N ARG A 351 -4.15 -20.06 19.83
CA ARG A 351 -3.21 -20.12 20.95
C ARG A 351 -3.03 -21.55 21.47
N GLU A 352 -4.15 -22.21 21.74
CA GLU A 352 -4.18 -23.58 22.26
C GLU A 352 -3.44 -24.55 21.32
N LEU A 353 -3.69 -24.44 20.02
CA LEU A 353 -3.07 -25.27 18.99
C LEU A 353 -1.55 -25.03 18.91
N TRP A 354 -1.12 -23.76 18.96
CA TRP A 354 0.31 -23.40 18.97
C TRP A 354 1.04 -23.92 20.21
N GLU A 355 0.50 -23.70 21.41
CA GLU A 355 1.09 -24.17 22.67
C GLU A 355 1.24 -25.71 22.71
N ARG A 356 0.32 -26.46 22.08
CA ARG A 356 0.40 -27.93 21.96
C ARG A 356 1.48 -28.37 20.99
N MET A 357 1.55 -27.73 19.84
CA MET A 357 2.50 -28.07 18.79
C MET A 357 3.96 -27.83 19.24
N LEU A 358 4.20 -26.80 20.08
CA LEU A 358 5.48 -26.62 20.78
C LEU A 358 5.77 -27.72 21.83
N LYS A 359 4.74 -28.21 22.55
CA LYS A 359 4.90 -29.32 23.52
C LYS A 359 5.18 -30.67 22.84
N GLU A 360 4.65 -30.90 21.63
CA GLU A 360 4.97 -32.09 20.82
C GLU A 360 6.37 -32.05 20.19
N ASN A 361 6.88 -30.85 19.89
CA ASN A 361 8.17 -30.64 19.22
C ASN A 361 9.06 -29.69 20.04
N PRO A 362 9.57 -30.10 21.21
CA PRO A 362 10.28 -29.22 22.14
C PRO A 362 11.67 -28.77 21.65
N ASP A 363 12.20 -29.36 20.58
CA ASP A 363 13.47 -28.95 19.98
C ASP A 363 13.31 -27.74 19.03
N ASP A 364 12.07 -27.36 18.69
CA ASP A 364 11.76 -26.17 17.88
C ASP A 364 11.87 -24.88 18.72
N ASN A 365 13.08 -24.31 18.80
CA ASN A 365 13.34 -23.06 19.52
C ASN A 365 12.71 -21.84 18.80
N TYR A 366 11.52 -21.43 19.23
CA TYR A 366 10.79 -20.23 18.76
C TYR A 366 10.83 -19.05 19.75
N PHE A 367 11.90 -18.94 20.56
CA PHE A 367 12.08 -17.90 21.59
C PHE A 367 13.52 -17.39 21.66
#